data_AF-A0A165WW01-F1
#
_entry.id   AF-A0A165WW01-F1
#
_cell.length_a   1.000
_cell.length_b   1.000
_cell.length_c   1.000
_cell.angle_alpha   90.00
_cell.angle_beta   90.00
_cell.angle_gamma   90.00
#
_symmetry.space_group_name_H-M   'P 1'
#
loop_
_entity.id
_entity.type
_entity.pdbx_description
1 polymer ?
#
loop_
_entity_poly.entity_id
_entity_poly.type
_entity_poly.pdbx_seq_one_letter_code
_entity_poly.pdbx_strand_id
1 'polypeptide(L)'
;MQQLVIGRLKHIIYSTHPDSHVRETAAVLQIFELQPDVHPQAHVPVIEPTNRHALIPLQYIYCVVNTQHDCIRLKCPADGIEYRKQERETTTVKTTVVRHIEPATYLINLNSIHNHNPILAILPPHL
;
A
#
# COMPACT_ATOMS: atom_id res chain seq x y z
N MET A 1 -5.65 0.27 -24.44
CA MET A 1 -6.19 0.49 -23.08
C MET A 1 -5.01 0.58 -22.12
N GLN A 2 -4.94 1.62 -21.29
CA GLN A 2 -3.92 1.68 -20.23
C GLN A 2 -4.31 0.70 -19.12
N GLN A 3 -3.40 -0.19 -18.74
CA GLN A 3 -3.61 -1.12 -17.64
C GLN A 3 -3.28 -0.40 -16.32
N LEU A 4 -4.24 -0.28 -15.43
CA LEU A 4 -4.02 0.24 -14.09
C LEU A 4 -3.39 -0.87 -13.22
N VAL A 5 -2.44 -0.48 -12.38
CA VAL A 5 -1.71 -1.39 -11.48
C VAL A 5 -1.68 -0.79 -10.08
N ILE A 6 -1.69 -1.65 -9.07
CA ILE A 6 -1.52 -1.24 -7.68
C ILE A 6 -0.02 -1.28 -7.36
N GLY A 7 0.50 -0.21 -6.77
CA GLY A 7 1.92 -0.09 -6.44
C GLY A 7 2.15 0.60 -5.11
N ARG A 8 3.26 0.27 -4.46
CA ARG A 8 3.80 0.99 -3.30
C ARG A 8 4.80 2.02 -3.78
N LEU A 9 4.55 3.28 -3.44
CA LEU A 9 5.53 4.35 -3.64
C LEU A 9 6.80 4.05 -2.83
N LYS A 10 7.94 3.92 -3.51
CA LYS A 10 9.26 3.76 -2.89
C LYS A 10 9.99 5.10 -2.81
N HIS A 11 10.01 5.83 -3.92
CA HIS A 11 10.71 7.09 -4.05
C HIS A 11 9.96 8.05 -4.95
N ILE A 12 10.11 9.34 -4.69
CA ILE A 12 9.82 10.40 -5.65
C ILE A 12 11.18 10.98 -6.05
N ILE A 13 11.47 10.97 -7.35
CA ILE A 13 12.70 11.51 -7.91
C ILE A 13 12.38 12.73 -8.76
N TYR A 14 13.29 13.68 -8.82
CA TYR A 14 13.18 14.86 -9.66
C TYR A 14 14.51 15.14 -10.35
N SER A 15 14.45 15.63 -11.58
CA SER A 15 15.63 16.08 -12.31
C SER A 15 16.08 17.46 -11.81
N THR A 16 17.39 17.63 -11.64
CA THR A 16 18.04 18.89 -11.23
C THR A 16 18.80 19.55 -12.37
N HIS A 17 18.54 19.17 -13.64
CA HIS A 17 19.33 19.65 -14.77
C HIS A 17 19.31 21.20 -14.84
N PRO A 18 20.48 21.87 -14.77
CA PRO A 18 20.56 23.33 -14.64
C PRO A 18 19.88 24.10 -15.77
N ASP A 19 19.93 23.54 -16.98
CA ASP A 19 19.42 24.20 -18.21
C ASP A 19 17.97 23.81 -18.58
N SER A 20 17.30 22.96 -17.81
CA SER A 20 15.90 22.60 -18.10
C SER A 20 14.94 23.44 -17.26
N HIS A 21 14.12 24.27 -17.92
CA HIS A 21 13.03 25.00 -17.26
C HIS A 21 11.89 24.09 -16.77
N VAL A 22 11.91 22.80 -17.15
CA VAL A 22 10.90 21.81 -16.77
C VAL A 22 11.48 20.87 -15.73
N ARG A 23 10.98 20.97 -14.49
CA ARG A 23 11.30 20.00 -13.44
C ARG A 23 10.51 18.73 -13.67
N GLU A 24 11.13 17.75 -14.34
CA GLU A 24 10.54 16.43 -14.47
C GLU A 24 10.58 15.69 -13.13
N THR A 25 9.41 15.32 -12.63
CA THR A 25 9.25 14.56 -11.38
C THR A 25 8.57 13.24 -11.68
N ALA A 26 9.12 12.15 -11.13
CA ALA A 26 8.62 10.81 -11.32
C ALA A 26 8.56 10.03 -9.99
N ALA A 27 7.63 9.09 -9.91
CA ALA A 27 7.52 8.14 -8.82
C ALA A 27 8.11 6.79 -9.22
N VAL A 28 8.88 6.20 -8.32
CA VAL A 28 9.29 4.79 -8.37
C VAL A 28 8.29 3.98 -7.55
N LEU A 29 7.55 3.10 -8.22
CA LEU A 29 6.58 2.20 -7.59
C LEU A 29 7.14 0.77 -7.56
N GLN A 30 7.00 0.08 -6.43
CA GLN A 30 7.05 -1.38 -6.36
C GLN A 30 5.66 -1.92 -6.72
N ILE A 31 5.56 -2.79 -7.71
CA ILE A 31 4.28 -3.31 -8.21
C ILE A 31 3.79 -4.46 -7.33
N PHE A 32 2.48 -4.49 -7.08
CA PHE A 32 1.81 -5.63 -6.46
C PHE A 32 1.13 -6.53 -7.49
N GLU A 33 1.01 -7.80 -7.15
CA GLU A 33 0.16 -8.76 -7.84
C GLU A 33 -1.11 -8.99 -7.03
N LEU A 34 -2.24 -8.93 -7.73
CA LEU A 34 -3.55 -9.26 -7.19
C LEU A 34 -3.73 -10.78 -7.19
N GLN A 35 -4.11 -11.34 -6.05
CA GLN A 35 -4.42 -12.76 -5.92
C GLN A 35 -5.76 -13.07 -6.61
N PRO A 36 -5.93 -14.30 -7.14
CA PRO A 36 -7.13 -14.67 -7.90
C PRO A 36 -8.39 -14.78 -7.05
N ASP A 37 -8.22 -14.99 -5.74
CA ASP A 37 -9.29 -15.22 -4.77
C ASP A 37 -9.23 -14.17 -3.64
N VAL A 38 -10.38 -13.93 -3.01
CA VAL A 38 -10.48 -13.09 -1.81
C VAL A 38 -9.94 -13.81 -0.57
N HIS A 39 -9.54 -13.05 0.45
CA HIS A 39 -9.11 -13.59 1.72
C HIS A 39 -10.24 -14.40 2.39
N PRO A 40 -10.01 -15.65 2.84
CA PRO A 40 -11.07 -16.57 3.26
C PRO A 40 -11.85 -16.11 4.50
N GLN A 41 -11.26 -15.29 5.35
CA GLN A 41 -11.92 -14.80 6.57
C GLN A 41 -12.39 -13.36 6.44
N ALA A 42 -11.68 -12.54 5.65
CA ALA A 42 -11.94 -11.11 5.55
C ALA A 42 -12.81 -10.77 4.32
N HIS A 43 -12.94 -11.70 3.37
CA HIS A 43 -13.73 -11.56 2.15
C HIS A 43 -13.38 -10.28 1.37
N VAL A 44 -12.09 -9.97 1.30
CA VAL A 44 -11.55 -8.82 0.55
C VAL A 44 -10.38 -9.25 -0.33
N PRO A 45 -10.09 -8.50 -1.41
CA PRO A 45 -8.99 -8.83 -2.31
C PRO A 45 -7.62 -8.78 -1.62
N VAL A 46 -6.72 -9.66 -2.04
CA VAL A 46 -5.37 -9.81 -1.49
C VAL A 46 -4.34 -9.39 -2.53
N ILE A 47 -3.33 -8.65 -2.11
CA ILE A 47 -2.20 -8.27 -2.94
C ILE A 47 -0.86 -8.68 -2.31
N GLU A 48 0.06 -9.14 -3.16
CA GLU A 48 1.40 -9.56 -2.77
C GLU A 48 2.46 -8.70 -3.46
N PRO A 49 3.47 -8.21 -2.72
CA PRO A 49 4.52 -7.38 -3.29
C PRO A 49 5.39 -8.20 -4.25
N THR A 50 5.71 -7.63 -5.40
CA THR A 50 6.64 -8.25 -6.37
C THR A 50 8.00 -7.57 -6.32
N ASN A 51 8.99 -8.15 -7.00
CA ASN A 51 10.29 -7.50 -7.24
C ASN A 51 10.25 -6.53 -8.44
N ARG A 52 9.09 -6.40 -9.12
CA ARG A 52 8.94 -5.52 -10.28
C ARG A 52 8.76 -4.08 -9.80
N HIS A 53 9.44 -3.17 -10.49
CA HIS A 53 9.36 -1.75 -10.24
C HIS A 53 8.98 -1.01 -11.52
N ALA A 54 8.28 0.11 -11.36
CA ALA A 54 7.92 1.00 -12.46
C ALA A 54 8.32 2.44 -12.12
N LEU A 55 8.82 3.17 -13.12
CA LEU A 55 9.03 4.61 -13.04
C LEU A 55 7.90 5.29 -13.80
N ILE A 56 7.10 6.10 -13.12
CA ILE A 56 5.95 6.78 -13.72
C ILE A 56 5.96 8.28 -13.41
N PRO A 57 5.57 9.15 -14.36
CA PRO A 57 5.21 10.53 -14.05
C PRO A 57 4.13 10.61 -12.96
N LEU A 58 4.23 11.61 -12.08
CA LEU A 58 3.29 11.76 -10.96
C LEU A 58 1.83 11.93 -11.41
N GLN A 59 1.59 12.51 -12.58
CA GLN A 59 0.26 12.68 -13.16
C GLN A 59 -0.47 11.36 -13.49
N TYR A 60 0.24 10.23 -13.49
CA TYR A 60 -0.36 8.90 -13.67
C TYR A 60 -0.70 8.21 -12.35
N ILE A 61 -0.47 8.85 -11.20
CA ILE A 61 -0.96 8.36 -9.91
C ILE A 61 -2.44 8.74 -9.78
N TYR A 62 -3.31 7.73 -9.80
CA TYR A 62 -4.75 7.94 -9.82
C TYR A 62 -5.34 8.17 -8.43
N CYS A 63 -5.06 7.28 -7.47
CA CYS A 63 -5.56 7.40 -6.10
C CYS A 63 -4.72 6.59 -5.11
N VAL A 64 -4.95 6.81 -3.81
CA VAL A 64 -4.34 6.01 -2.75
C VAL A 64 -5.23 4.80 -2.43
N VAL A 65 -4.63 3.62 -2.39
CA VAL A 65 -5.30 2.39 -1.96
C VAL A 65 -4.97 2.15 -0.49
N ASN A 66 -6.00 2.02 0.34
CA ASN A 66 -5.82 1.65 1.75
C ASN A 66 -5.61 0.14 1.82
N THR A 67 -4.48 -0.28 2.41
CA THR A 67 -4.10 -1.69 2.54
C THR A 67 -3.79 -2.01 3.99
N GLN A 68 -4.19 -3.19 4.44
CA GLN A 68 -3.88 -3.71 5.77
C GLN A 68 -2.99 -4.95 5.65
N HIS A 69 -2.10 -5.17 6.60
CA HIS A 69 -1.29 -6.39 6.62
C HIS A 69 -2.19 -7.61 6.88
N ASP A 70 -1.97 -8.71 6.17
CA ASP A 70 -2.67 -9.98 6.39
C ASP A 70 -2.11 -10.71 7.63
N CYS A 71 -2.33 -10.13 8.80
CA CYS A 71 -1.89 -10.69 10.07
C CYS A 71 -2.56 -12.02 10.40
N ILE A 72 -3.75 -12.28 9.84
CA ILE A 72 -4.54 -13.47 10.16
C ILE A 72 -3.89 -14.68 9.50
N ARG A 73 -3.64 -14.63 8.19
CA ARG A 73 -2.95 -15.69 7.46
C ARG A 73 -1.51 -15.87 7.95
N LEU A 74 -0.81 -14.76 8.20
CA LEU A 74 0.60 -14.77 8.63
C LEU A 74 0.79 -15.04 10.12
N LYS A 75 -0.29 -15.15 10.91
CA LYS A 75 -0.26 -15.43 12.36
C LYS A 75 0.73 -14.53 13.10
N CYS A 76 0.69 -13.23 12.81
CA CYS A 76 1.62 -12.27 13.40
C CYS A 76 1.44 -12.23 14.93
N PRO A 77 2.53 -12.36 15.71
CA PRO A 77 2.44 -12.38 17.16
C PRO A 77 2.08 -11.00 17.72
N ALA A 78 1.21 -10.97 18.73
CA ALA A 78 0.92 -9.79 19.53
C ALA A 78 1.90 -9.68 20.71
N ASP A 79 3.20 -9.70 20.41
CA ASP A 79 4.30 -9.64 21.39
C ASP A 79 5.13 -8.34 21.29
N GLY A 80 4.80 -7.47 20.34
CA GLY A 80 5.43 -6.17 20.19
C GLY A 80 5.04 -5.22 21.32
N ILE A 81 5.91 -4.27 21.63
CA ILE A 81 5.67 -3.24 22.65
C ILE A 81 5.94 -1.87 22.02
N GLU A 82 4.94 -1.00 22.08
CA GLU A 82 5.09 0.41 21.71
C GLU A 82 4.68 1.32 22.86
N TYR A 83 5.33 2.48 22.94
CA TYR A 83 4.94 3.55 23.85
C TYR A 83 3.79 4.34 23.22
N ARG A 84 2.68 4.48 23.95
CA ARG A 84 1.54 5.26 23.48
C ARG A 84 1.95 6.71 23.27
N LYS A 85 1.52 7.28 22.15
CA LYS A 85 1.59 8.71 21.90
C LYS A 85 0.27 9.38 22.26
N GLN A 86 0.32 10.47 23.00
CA GLN A 86 -0.80 11.36 23.29
C GLN A 86 -0.39 12.78 22.92
N GLU A 87 -1.22 13.50 22.17
CA GLU A 87 -0.90 14.85 21.70
C GLU A 87 0.45 14.97 20.94
N ARG A 88 0.87 13.88 20.30
CA ARG A 88 2.19 13.68 19.64
C ARG A 88 3.38 13.51 20.60
N GLU A 89 3.17 13.50 21.91
CA GLU A 89 4.19 13.20 22.90
C GLU A 89 4.22 11.70 23.26
N THR A 90 5.42 11.14 23.36
CA THR A 90 5.61 9.75 23.80
C THR A 90 5.38 9.66 25.30
N THR A 91 4.41 8.88 25.71
CA THR A 91 4.10 8.64 27.13
C THR A 91 4.88 7.43 27.65
N THR A 92 4.91 7.23 28.96
CA THR A 92 5.45 6.01 29.59
C THR A 92 4.51 4.81 29.49
N VAL A 93 3.28 5.02 29.02
CA VAL A 93 2.27 3.96 28.91
C VAL A 93 2.62 3.05 27.74
N LYS A 94 2.90 1.78 28.04
CA LYS A 94 3.16 0.74 27.05
C LYS A 94 1.86 0.11 26.57
N THR A 95 1.82 -0.26 25.31
CA THR A 95 0.74 -1.06 24.73
C THR A 95 1.32 -2.22 23.93
N THR A 96 0.63 -3.35 23.98
CA THR A 96 0.98 -4.52 23.16
C THR A 96 0.55 -4.27 21.73
N VAL A 97 1.45 -4.47 20.79
CA VAL A 97 1.20 -4.32 19.35
C VAL A 97 1.49 -5.61 18.61
N VAL A 98 0.84 -5.77 17.45
CA VAL A 98 1.13 -6.88 16.54
C VAL A 98 2.47 -6.65 15.86
N ARG A 99 3.39 -7.59 16.00
CA ARG A 99 4.67 -7.59 15.29
C ARG A 99 4.50 -8.31 13.95
N HIS A 100 4.60 -7.57 12.87
CA HIS A 100 4.39 -8.10 11.52
C HIS A 100 5.54 -9.01 11.08
N ILE A 101 5.18 -10.14 10.44
CA ILE A 101 6.12 -11.10 9.87
C ILE A 101 6.28 -10.79 8.37
N GLU A 102 7.53 -10.83 7.89
CA GLU A 102 7.85 -10.70 6.47
C GLU A 102 8.04 -12.08 5.81
N PRO A 103 7.81 -12.22 4.49
CA PRO A 103 7.36 -11.19 3.55
C PRO A 103 5.88 -10.85 3.74
N ALA A 104 5.57 -9.56 3.73
CA ALA A 104 4.23 -9.08 3.97
C ALA A 104 3.27 -9.33 2.80
N THR A 105 2.08 -9.83 3.13
CA THR A 105 0.91 -9.90 2.26
C THR A 105 -0.12 -8.87 2.73
N TYR A 106 -0.88 -8.27 1.82
CA TYR A 106 -1.80 -7.19 2.17
C TYR A 106 -3.22 -7.44 1.68
N LEU A 107 -4.18 -6.96 2.47
CA LEU A 107 -5.61 -6.93 2.16
C LEU A 107 -5.97 -5.52 1.67
N ILE A 108 -6.71 -5.42 0.56
CA ILE A 108 -7.24 -4.13 0.10
C ILE A 108 -8.49 -3.79 0.92
N ASN A 109 -8.49 -2.61 1.54
CA ASN A 109 -9.68 -2.09 2.20
C ASN A 109 -10.63 -1.46 1.17
N LEU A 110 -11.62 -2.24 0.73
CA LEU A 110 -12.66 -1.78 -0.19
C LEU A 110 -13.61 -0.75 0.43
N ASN A 111 -13.70 -0.66 1.76
CA ASN A 111 -14.59 0.28 2.45
C ASN A 111 -13.99 1.69 2.58
N SER A 112 -13.04 2.06 1.70
CA SER A 112 -12.42 3.38 1.67
C SER A 112 -13.41 4.44 1.18
N ILE A 113 -13.72 5.42 2.04
CA ILE A 113 -14.75 6.44 1.78
C ILE A 113 -14.48 7.25 0.49
N HIS A 114 -13.22 7.58 0.21
CA HIS A 114 -12.87 8.54 -0.85
C HIS A 114 -12.49 7.89 -2.18
N ASN A 115 -11.98 6.66 -2.15
CA ASN A 115 -11.37 6.02 -3.32
C ASN A 115 -12.05 4.69 -3.71
N HIS A 116 -13.24 4.41 -3.19
CA HIS A 116 -13.98 3.16 -3.45
C HIS A 116 -14.19 2.87 -4.94
N ASN A 117 -14.86 3.78 -5.67
CA ASN A 117 -15.19 3.57 -7.08
C ASN A 117 -13.95 3.37 -7.98
N PRO A 118 -12.90 4.20 -7.86
CA PRO A 118 -11.61 3.96 -8.51
C PRO A 118 -11.03 2.56 -8.30
N ILE A 119 -11.07 2.09 -7.05
CA ILE A 119 -10.49 0.80 -6.68
C ILE A 119 -11.33 -0.34 -7.26
N LEU A 120 -12.65 -0.27 -7.18
CA LEU A 120 -13.51 -1.30 -7.80
C LEU A 120 -13.34 -1.38 -9.31
N ALA A 121 -13.13 -0.25 -9.99
CA ALA A 121 -12.99 -0.22 -11.45
C ALA A 121 -11.74 -0.96 -11.97
N ILE A 122 -10.73 -1.21 -11.12
CA ILE A 122 -9.51 -1.93 -11.49
C ILE A 122 -9.50 -3.38 -11.03
N LEU A 123 -10.45 -3.76 -10.19
CA LEU A 123 -10.57 -5.12 -9.69
C LEU A 123 -11.42 -5.96 -10.65
N PRO A 124 -11.06 -7.24 -10.86
CA PRO A 124 -11.93 -8.20 -11.51
C PRO A 124 -13.32 -8.24 -10.83
N PRO A 125 -14.43 -8.31 -11.60
CA PRO A 125 -15.78 -8.31 -11.04
C PRO A 125 -16.12 -9.48 -10.11
N HIS A 126 -15.31 -10.54 -10.12
CA HIS A 126 -15.52 -11.73 -9.28
C HIS A 126 -14.89 -11.61 -7.88
N LEU A 127 -14.15 -10.53 -7.59
CA LEU A 127 -13.47 -10.26 -6.33
C LEU A 127 -14.21 -9.25 -5.45
#